data_AF-W1YBU8-F1
#
_entry.id   AF-W1YBU8-F1
#
_cell.length_a   1.000
_cell.length_b   1.000
_cell.length_c   1.000
_cell.angle_alpha   90.00
_cell.angle_beta   90.00
_cell.angle_gamma   90.00
#
_symmetry.space_group_name_H-M   'P 1'
#
loop_
_entity.id
_entity.type
_entity.pdbx_description
1 polymer ?
#
loop_
_entity_poly.entity_id
_entity_poly.type
_entity_poly.pdbx_seq_one_letter_code
_entity_poly.pdbx_strand_id
1 'polypeptide(L)'
;KIASDMNKPNGQFVITPAEVPAFLQTLPLAKIPGVGKVSAAKLEAMGLRTCGDVQKCDLVMLLKRFGKFGRILWERSQGIDERDV
;
A
#
# COMPACT_ATOMS: atom_id res chain seq x y z
N LYS A 1 -8.16 -23.00 -20.02
CA LYS A 1 -7.80 -22.25 -21.25
C LYS A 1 -8.95 -21.29 -21.58
N ILE A 2 -8.99 -20.15 -20.88
CA ILE A 2 -9.89 -18.99 -21.03
C ILE A 2 -9.08 -17.88 -20.32
N ALA A 3 -8.36 -16.93 -20.91
CA ALA A 3 -8.54 -16.16 -22.14
C ALA A 3 -9.92 -15.50 -22.23
N SER A 4 -10.25 -14.68 -21.23
CA SER A 4 -11.26 -13.64 -21.36
C SER A 4 -10.85 -12.40 -20.58
N ASP A 5 -10.61 -11.33 -21.35
CA ASP A 5 -10.83 -9.95 -20.98
C ASP A 5 -9.92 -9.32 -19.92
N MET A 6 -8.61 -9.31 -20.22
CA MET A 6 -7.69 -8.30 -19.68
C MET A 6 -7.92 -6.96 -20.41
N ASN A 7 -9.05 -6.33 -20.13
CA ASN A 7 -9.28 -4.94 -20.47
C ASN A 7 -9.88 -4.23 -19.24
N LYS A 8 -9.06 -4.09 -18.19
CA LYS A 8 -9.23 -3.03 -17.20
C LYS A 8 -7.91 -2.29 -16.97
N PRO A 9 -7.94 -0.95 -17.02
CA PRO A 9 -6.78 -0.09 -16.97
C PRO A 9 -6.30 0.07 -15.52
N ASN A 10 -5.06 0.56 -15.37
CA ASN A 10 -4.42 1.07 -14.14
C ASN A 10 -3.48 0.10 -13.41
N GLY A 11 -2.22 0.12 -13.82
CA GLY A 11 -1.12 0.03 -12.85
C GLY A 11 -0.57 -1.36 -12.52
N GLN A 12 -0.55 -2.30 -13.48
CA GLN A 12 0.27 -3.50 -13.33
C GLN A 12 1.75 -3.12 -13.42
N PHE A 13 2.35 -2.79 -12.28
CA PHE A 13 3.80 -2.76 -12.13
C PHE A 13 4.25 -4.22 -11.99
N VAL A 14 4.87 -4.77 -13.04
CA VAL A 14 5.44 -6.12 -13.00
C VAL A 14 6.75 -6.01 -12.22
N ILE A 15 6.68 -6.26 -10.92
CA ILE A 15 7.85 -6.33 -10.03
C ILE A 15 8.12 -7.80 -9.78
N THR A 16 9.36 -8.26 -9.97
CA THR A 16 9.71 -9.64 -9.63
C THR A 16 9.60 -9.83 -8.11
N PRO A 17 9.21 -11.01 -7.59
CA PRO A 17 9.05 -11.24 -6.15
C PRO A 17 10.30 -10.88 -5.31
N ALA A 18 11.49 -10.97 -5.91
CA ALA A 18 12.76 -10.60 -5.28
C ALA A 18 12.94 -9.07 -5.15
N GLU A 19 12.35 -8.28 -6.06
CA GLU A 19 12.46 -6.81 -6.09
C GLU A 19 11.31 -6.12 -5.33
N VAL A 20 10.23 -6.85 -5.03
CA VAL A 20 9.05 -6.34 -4.29
C VAL A 20 9.44 -5.64 -2.98
N PRO A 21 10.29 -6.21 -2.09
CA PRO A 21 10.62 -5.56 -0.82
C PRO A 21 11.34 -4.22 -1.01
N ALA A 22 12.31 -4.16 -1.93
CA ALA A 22 13.07 -2.94 -2.21
C ALA A 22 12.19 -1.86 -2.86
N PHE A 23 11.33 -2.27 -3.80
CA PHE A 23 10.38 -1.36 -4.42
C PHE A 23 9.40 -0.78 -3.40
N LEU A 24 8.81 -1.62 -2.53
CA LEU A 24 7.86 -1.18 -1.52
C LEU A 24 8.46 -0.14 -0.58
N GLN A 25 9.73 -0.30 -0.18
CA GLN A 25 10.38 0.70 0.68
C GLN A 25 10.40 2.11 0.06
N THR A 26 10.44 2.21 -1.27
CA THR A 26 10.43 3.48 -2.01
C THR A 26 9.05 3.93 -2.47
N LEU A 27 8.03 3.06 -2.39
CA LEU A 27 6.70 3.32 -2.91
C LEU A 27 5.97 4.36 -2.03
N PRO A 28 5.52 5.50 -2.59
CA PRO A 28 4.76 6.49 -1.85
C PRO A 28 3.39 5.97 -1.41
N LEU A 29 2.97 6.28 -0.18
CA LEU A 29 1.69 5.84 0.37
C LEU A 29 0.49 6.34 -0.44
N ALA A 30 0.61 7.53 -1.06
CA ALA A 30 -0.42 8.10 -1.93
C ALA A 30 -0.71 7.27 -3.19
N LYS A 31 0.16 6.30 -3.54
CA LYS A 31 -0.06 5.35 -4.64
C LYS A 31 -0.82 4.11 -4.21
N ILE A 32 -0.94 3.87 -2.90
CA ILE A 32 -1.71 2.73 -2.37
C ILE A 32 -3.20 2.98 -2.60
N PRO A 33 -3.94 2.03 -3.20
CA PRO A 33 -5.38 2.14 -3.36
C PRO A 33 -6.07 2.45 -2.02
N GLY A 34 -7.03 3.37 -2.00
CA GLY A 34 -7.71 3.78 -0.77
C GLY A 34 -6.95 4.80 0.09
N VAL A 35 -5.67 5.09 -0.15
CA VAL A 35 -5.00 6.27 0.41
C VAL A 35 -5.39 7.48 -0.43
N GLY A 36 -6.43 8.20 0.00
CA GLY A 36 -6.81 9.49 -0.59
C GLY A 36 -5.91 10.64 -0.14
N LYS A 37 -6.11 11.84 -0.72
CA LYS A 37 -5.37 13.07 -0.40
C LYS A 37 -5.34 13.38 1.11
N VAL A 38 -6.47 13.19 1.80
CA VAL A 38 -6.58 13.47 3.24
C VAL A 38 -5.78 12.47 4.07
N SER A 39 -5.86 11.18 3.75
CA SER A 39 -5.08 10.14 4.45
C SER A 39 -3.59 10.31 4.19
N ALA A 40 -3.20 10.62 2.94
CA ALA A 40 -1.82 10.92 2.59
C ALA A 40 -1.29 12.12 3.38
N ALA A 41 -2.02 13.24 3.44
CA ALA A 41 -1.60 14.41 4.22
C ALA A 41 -1.46 14.10 5.73
N LYS A 42 -2.34 13.27 6.30
CA LYS A 42 -2.24 12.82 7.70
C LYS A 42 -1.01 11.95 7.93
N LEU A 43 -0.70 11.05 7.00
CA LEU A 43 0.49 10.20 7.05
C LEU A 43 1.76 11.05 6.93
N GLU A 44 1.80 11.99 5.98
CA GLU A 44 2.92 12.90 5.80
C GLU A 44 3.14 13.78 7.04
N ALA A 45 2.08 14.25 7.69
CA ALA A 45 2.16 14.99 8.95
C ALA A 45 2.72 14.15 10.11
N MET A 46 2.64 12.82 10.03
CA MET A 46 3.28 11.88 10.96
C MET A 46 4.72 11.53 10.56
N GLY A 47 5.23 12.08 9.45
CA GLY A 47 6.52 11.71 8.88
C GLY A 47 6.50 10.41 8.08
N LEU A 48 5.32 9.87 7.75
CA LEU A 48 5.16 8.65 6.97
C LEU A 48 4.89 9.01 5.50
N ARG A 49 5.84 8.76 4.60
CA ARG A 49 5.72 9.11 3.18
C ARG A 49 5.72 7.88 2.28
N THR A 50 6.48 6.86 2.64
CA THR A 50 6.59 5.61 1.86
C THR A 50 6.08 4.40 2.64
N CYS A 51 5.86 3.27 1.95
CA CYS A 51 5.54 2.02 2.63
C CYS A 51 6.66 1.62 3.60
N GLY A 52 7.93 1.90 3.26
CA GLY A 52 9.06 1.65 4.16
C GLY A 52 8.93 2.38 5.51
N ASP A 53 8.39 3.59 5.52
CA ASP A 53 8.14 4.33 6.76
C ASP A 53 7.02 3.67 7.57
N VAL A 54 5.95 3.22 6.91
CA VAL A 54 4.82 2.53 7.54
C VAL A 54 5.22 1.16 8.09
N GLN A 55 6.08 0.42 7.39
CA GLN A 55 6.61 -0.87 7.85
C GLN A 55 7.41 -0.71 9.17
N LYS A 56 8.07 0.43 9.36
CA LYS A 56 8.79 0.78 10.60
C LYS A 56 7.88 1.33 11.70
N CYS A 57 6.64 1.66 11.37
CA CYS A 57 5.66 2.20 12.30
C CYS A 57 4.88 1.08 13.00
N ASP A 58 4.38 1.36 14.21
CA ASP A 58 3.57 0.41 14.96
C ASP A 58 2.15 0.29 14.35
N LEU A 59 1.75 -0.95 14.04
CA LEU A 59 0.40 -1.28 13.59
C LEU A 59 -0.67 -0.74 14.55
N VAL A 60 -0.43 -0.76 15.86
CA VAL A 60 -1.37 -0.24 16.86
C VAL A 60 -1.59 1.26 16.68
N MET A 61 -0.54 2.01 16.34
CA MET A 61 -0.65 3.45 16.07
C MET A 61 -1.49 3.72 14.83
N LEU A 62 -1.27 2.94 13.76
CA LEU A 62 -2.02 3.04 12.51
C LEU A 62 -3.49 2.68 12.72
N LEU A 63 -3.78 1.62 13.47
CA LEU A 63 -5.14 1.24 13.86
C LEU A 63 -5.83 2.32 14.69
N LYS A 64 -5.15 2.94 15.66
CA LYS A 64 -5.74 4.02 16.47
C LYS A 64 -6.09 5.25 15.65
N ARG A 65 -5.27 5.61 14.64
CA ARG A 65 -5.48 6.82 13.83
C ARG A 65 -6.37 6.62 12.61
N PHE A 66 -6.31 5.44 12.00
CA PHE A 66 -6.99 5.14 10.73
C PHE A 66 -8.00 4.00 10.84
N GLY A 67 -8.15 3.37 12.01
CA GLY A 67 -9.08 2.26 12.23
C GLY A 67 -8.76 1.06 11.34
N LYS A 68 -9.81 0.45 10.77
CA LYS A 68 -9.70 -0.68 9.83
C LYS A 68 -8.78 -0.36 8.64
N PHE A 69 -8.73 0.88 8.19
CA PHE A 69 -7.85 1.30 7.10
C PHE A 69 -6.37 1.21 7.47
N GLY A 70 -6.01 1.45 8.74
CA GLY A 70 -4.63 1.36 9.21
C GLY A 70 -4.05 -0.05 9.07
N ARG A 71 -4.87 -1.09 9.31
CA ARG A 71 -4.48 -2.49 9.07
C ARG A 71 -4.24 -2.75 7.59
N ILE A 72 -5.18 -2.37 6.73
CA ILE A 72 -5.07 -2.55 5.28
C ILE A 72 -3.83 -1.82 4.73
N LEU A 73 -3.55 -0.61 5.23
CA LEU A 73 -2.38 0.16 4.84
C LEU A 73 -1.08 -0.56 5.21
N TRP A 74 -1.03 -1.13 6.42
CA TRP A 74 0.14 -1.86 6.91
C TRP A 74 0.37 -3.16 6.11
N GLU A 75 -0.68 -3.95 5.88
CA GLU A 75 -0.63 -5.17 5.07
C GLU A 75 -0.14 -4.87 3.65
N ARG A 76 -0.71 -3.85 2.99
CA ARG A 76 -0.28 -3.42 1.65
C ARG A 76 1.14 -2.88 1.63
N SER A 77 1.58 -2.24 2.70
CA SER A 77 2.96 -1.77 2.82
C SER A 77 3.94 -2.95 2.85
N GLN A 78 3.52 -4.11 3.35
CA GLN A 78 4.29 -5.37 3.32
C GLN A 78 4.16 -6.14 2.01
N GLY A 79 3.40 -5.63 1.03
CA GLY A 79 3.12 -6.32 -0.23
C GLY A 79 2.01 -7.36 -0.13
N ILE A 80 1.27 -7.40 0.98
CA ILE A 80 0.12 -8.28 1.19
C ILE A 80 -1.11 -7.56 0.61
N ASP A 81 -1.59 -8.00 -0.55
CA ASP A 81 -2.83 -7.55 -1.15
C ASP A 81 -3.73 -8.76 -1.41
N GLU A 82 -4.61 -9.07 -0.45
CA GLU A 82 -5.57 -10.18 -0.52
C GLU A 82 -6.79 -9.87 -1.42
N ARG A 83 -6.67 -8.91 -2.34
CA ARG A 83 -7.71 -8.72 -3.35
C ARG A 83 -7.69 -9.94 -4.27
N ASP A 84 -8.53 -10.92 -3.96
CA ASP A 84 -8.98 -11.94 -4.91
C ASP A 84 -9.44 -11.20 -6.17
N VAL A 85 -8.85 -11.59 -7.30
CA VAL A 85 -9.11 -11.01 -8.62
C VAL A 85 -10.41 -11.57 -9.18
#